data_AF-A0A7X0V1S6-F1
#
_entry.id   AF-A0A7X0V1S6-F1
#
_cell.length_a   1.000
_cell.length_b   1.000
_cell.length_c   1.000
_cell.angle_alpha   90.00
_cell.angle_beta   90.00
_cell.angle_gamma   90.00
#
_symmetry.space_group_name_H-M   'P 1'
#
loop_
_entity.id
_entity.type
_entity.pdbx_description
1 polymer ?
#
loop_
_entity_poly.entity_id
_entity_poly.type
_entity_poly.pdbx_seq_one_letter_code
_entity_poly.pdbx_strand_id
1 'polypeptide(L)' 'MEIVTPSLSPLAYSIIVTLLIIYYAGALVSLIHLIFKSDYNLKERLLWMLALWLLPIVGLVAYWVMWRRRTYR' A
#
# COMPACT_ATOMS: atom_id res chain seq x y z
N MET A 1 -30.30 -7.81 -7.08
CA MET A 1 -29.42 -6.67 -7.38
C MET A 1 -28.04 -7.27 -7.62
N GLU A 2 -27.76 -7.63 -8.87
CA GLU A 2 -26.45 -8.21 -9.22
C GLU A 2 -25.41 -7.09 -9.09
N ILE A 3 -24.45 -7.28 -8.19
CA ILE A 3 -23.33 -6.36 -8.06
C ILE A 3 -22.53 -6.52 -9.36
N VAL A 4 -22.76 -5.63 -10.32
CA VAL A 4 -21.94 -5.51 -11.52
C VAL A 4 -20.57 -5.03 -11.05
N THR A 5 -19.72 -5.97 -10.65
CA THR A 5 -18.30 -5.71 -10.49
C THR A 5 -17.79 -5.35 -11.87
N PRO A 6 -17.20 -4.16 -12.08
CA PRO A 6 -16.52 -3.89 -13.33
C PRO A 6 -15.46 -4.98 -13.49
N SER A 7 -15.58 -5.80 -14.52
CA SER A 7 -14.63 -6.86 -14.82
C SER A 7 -13.29 -6.18 -15.11
N LEU A 8 -12.44 -6.09 -14.09
CA LEU A 8 -11.06 -5.67 -14.26
C LEU A 8 -10.46 -6.59 -15.31
N SER A 9 -9.88 -6.01 -16.36
CA SER A 9 -9.21 -6.81 -17.37
C SER A 9 -8.15 -7.67 -16.69
N PRO A 10 -7.90 -8.91 -17.15
CA PRO A 10 -6.91 -9.79 -16.54
C PRO A 10 -5.53 -9.10 -16.39
N LEU A 11 -5.19 -8.23 -17.34
CA LEU A 11 -4.03 -7.34 -17.29
C LEU A 11 -4.09 -6.34 -16.13
N ALA A 12 -5.19 -5.60 -15.97
CA ALA A 12 -5.34 -4.65 -14.87
C ALA A 12 -5.27 -5.34 -13.51
N TYR A 13 -5.89 -6.50 -13.37
CA TYR A 13 -5.81 -7.30 -12.14
C TYR A 13 -4.36 -7.74 -11.86
N SER A 14 -3.67 -8.27 -12.88
CA SER A 14 -2.27 -8.69 -12.75
C SER A 14 -1.35 -7.53 -12.36
N ILE A 15 -1.51 -6.36 -12.99
CA ILE A 15 -0.75 -5.14 -12.65
C ILE A 15 -0.99 -4.72 -11.20
N ILE A 16 -2.25 -4.70 -10.74
CA ILE A 16 -2.58 -4.33 -9.35
C ILE A 16 -1.91 -5.30 -8.38
N VAL A 17 -1.99 -6.61 -8.63
CA VAL A 17 -1.37 -7.62 -7.77
C VAL A 17 0.15 -7.50 -7.77
N THR A 18 0.78 -7.29 -8.93
CA THR A 18 2.23 -7.09 -9.03
C THR A 18 2.68 -5.85 -8.28
N LEU A 19 1.96 -4.73 -8.41
CA LEU A 19 2.24 -3.51 -7.65
C LEU A 19 2.11 -3.74 -6.15
N LEU A 20 1.11 -4.51 -5.72
CA LEU A 20 0.91 -4.89 -4.32
C LEU A 20 2.10 -5.71 -3.81
N ILE A 21 2.54 -6.72 -4.57
CA ILE A 21 3.68 -7.56 -4.21
C ILE A 21 4.96 -6.73 -4.12
N ILE A 22 5.24 -5.87 -5.09
CA ILE A 22 6.42 -4.97 -5.08
C ILE A 22 6.37 -4.06 -3.85
N TYR A 23 5.20 -3.51 -3.53
CA TYR A 23 5.02 -2.67 -2.37
C TYR A 23 5.35 -3.41 -1.07
N TYR A 24 4.78 -4.60 -0.86
CA TYR A 24 5.04 -5.39 0.34
C TYR A 24 6.47 -5.91 0.41
N ALA A 25 7.05 -6.33 -0.71
CA ALA A 25 8.44 -6.74 -0.79
C ALA A 25 9.39 -5.58 -0.45
N GLY A 26 9.13 -4.38 -0.99
CA GLY A 26 9.87 -3.16 -0.67
C GLY A 26 9.77 -2.80 0.81
N ALA A 27 8.56 -2.86 1.38
CA ALA A 27 8.35 -2.63 2.81
C ALA A 27 9.13 -3.63 3.67
N LEU A 28 9.16 -4.91 3.29
CA LEU A 28 9.87 -5.97 3.99
C LEU A 28 11.39 -5.77 3.89
N VAL A 29 11.90 -5.39 2.72
CA VAL A 29 13.31 -5.02 2.52
C VAL A 29 13.68 -3.80 3.37
N SER A 30 12.85 -2.75 3.40
CA SER A 30 13.07 -1.61 4.28
C SER A 30 13.05 -2.00 5.75
N LEU A 31 12.16 -2.90 6.17
CA LEU A 31 12.11 -3.44 7.54
C LEU A 31 13.40 -4.19 7.88
N ILE A 32 13.84 -5.10 7.01
CA ILE A 32 15.09 -5.84 7.18
C ILE A 32 16.27 -4.88 7.23
N HIS A 33 16.32 -3.88 6.36
CA HIS A 33 17.40 -2.88 6.33
C HIS A 33 17.44 -2.08 7.64
N LEU A 34 16.27 -1.69 8.14
CA LEU A 34 16.11 -1.00 9.42
C LEU A 34 16.52 -1.89 10.61
N ILE A 35 16.29 -3.21 10.52
CA ILE A 35 16.60 -4.18 11.58
C ILE A 35 18.10 -4.52 11.60
N PHE A 36 18.71 -4.71 10.42
CA PHE A 36 20.06 -5.27 10.31
C PHE A 36 21.17 -4.26 10.04
N LYS A 37 20.89 -3.05 9.51
CA LYS A 37 21.93 -2.22 8.88
C LYS A 37 22.09 -0.80 9.44
N SER A 38 21.86 -0.53 10.73
CA SER A 38 22.17 0.84 11.15
C SER A 38 22.51 1.09 12.61
N ASP A 39 23.60 1.83 12.76
CA ASP A 39 23.85 2.88 13.75
C ASP A 39 22.77 4.00 13.79
N TYR A 40 21.50 3.72 13.43
CA TYR A 40 20.41 4.70 13.56
C TYR A 40 19.95 4.77 15.01
N ASN A 41 19.69 6.00 15.46
CA ASN A 41 19.17 6.24 16.80
C ASN A 41 17.74 5.69 16.89
N LEU A 42 17.33 5.22 18.08
CA LEU A 42 16.07 4.47 18.28
C LEU A 42 14.82 5.22 17.75
N LYS A 43 14.88 6.56 17.77
CA LYS A 43 13.85 7.47 17.24
C LYS A 43 13.72 7.44 15.72
N GLU A 44 14.84 7.43 14.97
CA GLU A 44 14.82 7.38 13.50
C GLU A 44 14.24 6.06 13.01
N ARG A 45 14.55 4.98 13.73
CA ARG A 45 13.97 3.65 13.52
C ARG A 45 12.44 3.68 13.61
N LEU A 46 11.91 4.31 14.66
CA LEU A 46 10.47 4.43 14.87
C LEU A 46 9.79 5.28 13.77
N LEU A 47 10.44 6.36 13.33
CA LEU A 47 9.93 7.22 12.26
C LEU A 47 9.83 6.49 10.92
N TRP A 48 10.84 5.69 10.57
CA TRP A 48 10.80 4.91 9.32
C TRP A 48 9.77 3.79 9.35
N MET A 49 9.56 3.12 10.50
CA MET A 49 8.44 2.21 10.67
C MET A 49 7.10 2.93 10.47
N LEU A 50 6.93 4.12 11.07
CA LEU A 50 5.68 4.87 10.97
C LEU A 50 5.42 5.39 9.55
N ALA A 51 6.45 5.82 8.83
CA ALA A 51 6.35 6.23 7.42
C ALA A 51 5.96 5.06 6.50
N LEU A 52 6.54 3.88 6.69
CA LEU A 52 6.17 2.66 5.94
C LEU A 52 4.73 2.23 6.21
N TRP A 53 4.22 2.46 7.42
CA TRP A 53 2.84 2.18 7.80
C TRP A 53 1.84 3.25 7.34
N LEU A 54 2.29 4.44 6.95
CA LEU A 54 1.44 5.50 6.43
C LEU A 54 1.07 5.31 4.96
N LEU A 55 1.96 4.77 4.13
CA LEU A 55 1.69 4.49 2.71
C LEU A 55 0.43 3.62 2.43
N PRO A 56 0.18 2.50 3.14
CA PRO A 56 -1.00 1.68 2.91
C PRO A 56 -2.27 2.37 3.42
N ILE A 57 -2.17 3.17 4.49
CA ILE A 57 -3.28 3.98 5.00
C ILE A 57 -3.67 5.04 3.97
N VAL A 58 -2.70 5.73 3.37
CA VAL A 58 -2.94 6.73 2.31
C VAL A 58 -3.58 6.06 1.09
N GLY A 59 -3.12 4.87 0.69
CA GLY A 59 -3.73 4.10 -0.39
C GLY A 59 -5.20 3.72 -0.10
N LEU A 60 -5.49 3.29 1.12
CA LEU A 60 -6.85 2.94 1.55
C LEU A 60 -7.77 4.18 1.55
N VAL A 61 -7.28 5.32 2.06
CA VAL A 61 -8.02 6.59 2.07
C VAL A 61 -8.29 7.08 0.66
N ALA A 62 -7.30 7.01 -0.23
CA ALA A 62 -7.46 7.39 -1.63
C ALA A 62 -8.50 6.51 -2.34
N TYR A 63 -8.45 5.19 -2.13
CA TYR A 63 -9.46 4.25 -2.62
C TYR A 63 -10.86 4.61 -2.10
N TRP A 64 -11.00 4.86 -0.80
CA TRP A 64 -12.26 5.25 -0.17
C TRP A 64 -12.84 6.53 -0.76
N VAL A 65 -12.01 7.56 -0.95
CA VAL A 65 -12.42 8.84 -1.56
C VAL A 65 -12.87 8.63 -2.99
N MET A 66 -12.12 7.86 -3.79
CA MET A 66 -12.53 7.53 -5.16
C MET A 66 -13.83 6.72 -5.21
N TRP A 67 -14.01 5.77 -4.30
CA TRP A 67 -15.24 4.97 -4.18
C TRP A 67 -16.45 5.85 -3.87
N ARG A 68 -16.36 6.73 -2.85
CA ARG A 68 -17.43 7.68 -2.52
C ARG A 68 -17.81 8.56 -3.71
N ARG A 69 -16.85 9.03 -4.50
CA ARG A 69 -17.16 9.83 -5.69
C ARG A 69 -17.96 9.08 -6.77
N ARG A 70 -17.87 7.74 -6.82
CA ARG A 70 -18.63 6.91 -7.75
C ARG A 70 -20.02 6.55 -7.23
N THR A 71 -20.20 6.40 -5.92
CA THR A 71 -21.50 6.02 -5.32
C THR A 71 -22.52 7.15 -5.29
N TYR A 72 -22.07 8.41 -5.24
CA TYR A 72 -22.95 9.59 -5.20
C TYR A 72 -23.13 10.26 -6.57
N ARG A 73 -22.85 9.54 -7.67
CA ARG A 73 -23.07 9.98 -9.06
C ARG A 73 -24.02 9.00 -9.74
#